data_AF-A2GQC3-F1
#
_entry.id   AF-A2GQC3-F1
#
_cell.length_a   1.000
_cell.length_b   1.000
_cell.length_c   1.000
_cell.angle_alpha   90.00
_cell.angle_beta   90.00
_cell.angle_gamma   90.00
#
_symmetry.space_group_name_H-M   'P 1'
#
loop_
_entity.id
_entity.type
_entity.pdbx_description
1 polymer ?
#
loop_
_entity_poly.entity_id
_entity_poly.type
_entity_poly.pdbx_seq_one_letter_code
_entity_poly.pdbx_strand_id
1 'polypeptide(L)'
;MEYSYESYSYLSDNKQNDSIPSYTTIGTSTVQDTAEQITNFQNEILNQAKLIDSYISNINKRDSNTEIFHRLQDLFKLFKAELNLNFSIRKVLIQERSTNEKLTSTCISSYTQLNEFFSKLSSITGIEIKSLDDTINVIDNAVKNGLFSNKKRLLHRNRKLRQKLLDIQSQYEKCQAQHSLEIAEMQAKIENAANTEFELLELRKIHNEDAETIKSLVMQKKNEVEQLSMQIKSQQYSKMNDYYEIKRKNESLVQEIASMKNELQSIKSKLDTTIKERDDLISKLKNNESNQNQIKNLEQELLQKEEENIRLRRERKALTRCVNESKTTKQVYIDKIDELQRKLLIIENKAKKKNISNDEEYKNLQCSLANAINKIKRLENENSRLTSDSSYTGESEMIIKAFHDLKYALQLDDRASPQEVVKYIVSALNNQKDSTDFIMNDNESVSRCSSFTSAPVSYEKYCGNALQEEIDALQREVINLNGEVIKYSK
;
A
#
# COMPACT_ATOMS: atom_id res chain seq x y z
N MET A 1 105.33 -61.45 -106.03
CA MET A 1 104.85 -62.85 -106.06
C MET A 1 103.49 -62.81 -106.70
N GLU A 2 103.42 -63.18 -107.96
CA GLU A 2 102.17 -63.19 -108.73
C GLU A 2 101.59 -64.60 -108.67
N TYR A 3 100.30 -64.72 -108.37
CA TYR A 3 99.57 -65.97 -108.48
C TYR A 3 98.56 -65.84 -109.62
N SER A 4 98.85 -66.56 -110.71
CA SER A 4 97.96 -66.63 -111.88
C SER A 4 96.63 -67.27 -111.50
N TYR A 5 95.53 -66.66 -111.92
CA TYR A 5 94.20 -67.26 -111.88
C TYR A 5 93.87 -67.77 -113.29
N GLU A 6 94.04 -69.06 -113.54
CA GLU A 6 93.59 -69.68 -114.79
C GLU A 6 92.06 -69.74 -114.84
N SER A 7 91.49 -69.28 -115.95
CA SER A 7 90.04 -69.21 -116.15
C SER A 7 89.55 -70.42 -116.93
N TYR A 8 88.88 -71.36 -116.26
CA TYR A 8 88.25 -72.51 -116.90
C TYR A 8 86.81 -72.20 -117.34
N SER A 9 86.71 -71.59 -118.52
CA SER A 9 85.45 -71.45 -119.26
C SER A 9 85.09 -72.76 -119.96
N TYR A 10 84.08 -73.47 -119.46
CA TYR A 10 83.38 -74.51 -120.21
C TYR A 10 81.89 -74.18 -120.34
N LEU A 11 81.55 -73.48 -121.42
CA LEU A 11 80.21 -73.57 -122.01
C LEU A 11 80.08 -74.92 -122.71
N SER A 12 79.04 -75.67 -122.36
CA SER A 12 78.51 -76.73 -123.21
C SER A 12 76.99 -76.64 -123.15
N ASP A 13 76.36 -76.32 -124.27
CA ASP A 13 74.92 -76.46 -124.40
C ASP A 13 74.50 -77.90 -124.11
N ASN A 14 73.42 -78.08 -123.36
CA ASN A 14 72.61 -79.28 -123.48
C ASN A 14 71.15 -78.99 -123.13
N LYS A 15 70.30 -78.87 -124.16
CA LYS A 15 68.86 -78.76 -124.00
C LYS A 15 68.26 -80.15 -123.75
N GLN A 16 68.00 -80.50 -122.50
CA GLN A 16 67.03 -81.54 -122.17
C GLN A 16 65.99 -81.01 -121.19
N ASN A 17 64.71 -81.26 -121.53
CA ASN A 17 63.62 -81.15 -120.58
C ASN A 17 63.71 -82.33 -119.62
N ASP A 18 64.29 -82.12 -118.45
CA ASP A 18 64.02 -82.97 -117.29
C ASP A 18 63.33 -82.14 -116.21
N SER A 19 62.05 -82.42 -116.02
CA SER A 19 61.22 -81.85 -114.96
C SER A 19 61.78 -82.29 -113.61
N ILE A 20 62.59 -81.44 -112.97
CA ILE A 20 63.22 -81.72 -111.66
C ILE A 20 62.15 -82.28 -110.72
N PRO A 21 62.22 -83.57 -110.32
CA PRO A 21 61.21 -84.15 -109.45
C PRO A 21 61.25 -83.43 -108.11
N SER A 22 60.08 -83.00 -107.64
CA SER A 22 59.98 -82.41 -106.31
C SER A 22 60.45 -83.43 -105.28
N TYR A 23 61.50 -83.09 -104.50
CA TYR A 23 61.95 -83.88 -103.35
C TYR A 23 60.99 -83.73 -102.16
N THR A 24 59.69 -83.79 -102.43
CA THR A 24 58.65 -84.03 -101.43
C THR A 24 58.78 -85.44 -100.87
N THR A 25 58.97 -85.53 -99.56
CA THR A 25 58.54 -86.67 -98.75
C THR A 25 59.26 -88.01 -99.01
N ILE A 26 60.59 -88.03 -98.88
CA ILE A 26 61.23 -89.21 -98.28
C ILE A 26 60.96 -89.13 -96.77
N GLY A 27 60.25 -90.13 -96.23
CA GLY A 27 59.69 -90.06 -94.88
C GLY A 27 60.73 -89.92 -93.78
N THR A 28 60.60 -88.87 -92.96
CA THR A 28 61.49 -88.57 -91.83
C THR A 28 61.41 -89.57 -90.67
N SER A 29 60.43 -90.48 -90.67
CA SER A 29 60.22 -91.47 -89.61
C SER A 29 61.20 -92.66 -89.67
N THR A 30 61.53 -93.19 -90.85
CA THR A 30 62.25 -94.48 -90.96
C THR A 30 63.75 -94.39 -90.68
N VAL A 31 64.35 -93.21 -90.84
CA VAL A 31 65.79 -92.98 -90.58
C VAL A 31 66.08 -92.94 -89.07
N GLN A 32 65.10 -92.48 -88.27
CA GLN A 32 65.29 -92.31 -86.83
C GLN A 32 65.18 -93.66 -86.10
N ASP A 33 64.19 -94.48 -86.46
CA ASP A 33 64.03 -95.86 -85.99
C ASP A 33 65.28 -96.72 -86.26
N THR A 34 65.87 -96.59 -87.46
CA THR A 34 67.09 -97.33 -87.82
C THR A 34 68.33 -96.82 -87.10
N ALA A 35 68.45 -95.52 -86.82
CA ALA A 35 69.53 -94.97 -86.01
C ALA A 35 69.47 -95.44 -84.54
N GLU A 36 68.26 -95.53 -83.96
CA GLU A 36 68.06 -96.01 -82.60
C GLU A 36 68.33 -97.52 -82.47
N GLN A 37 67.88 -98.33 -83.44
CA GLN A 37 68.23 -99.76 -83.52
C GLN A 37 69.75 -99.98 -83.63
N ILE A 38 70.45 -99.22 -84.48
CA ILE A 38 71.92 -99.29 -84.59
C ILE A 38 72.59 -98.91 -83.26
N THR A 39 72.08 -97.91 -82.56
CA THR A 39 72.60 -97.47 -81.25
C THR A 39 72.41 -98.57 -80.19
N ASN A 40 71.29 -99.29 -80.22
CA ASN A 40 71.02 -100.40 -79.31
C ASN A 40 71.95 -101.60 -79.56
N PHE A 41 72.11 -102.04 -80.81
CA PHE A 41 73.10 -103.09 -81.15
C PHE A 41 74.54 -102.68 -80.78
N GLN A 42 74.89 -101.40 -80.96
CA GLN A 42 76.20 -100.87 -80.55
C GLN A 42 76.43 -100.95 -79.04
N ASN A 43 75.43 -100.59 -78.24
CA ASN A 43 75.48 -100.74 -76.78
C ASN A 43 75.59 -102.21 -76.35
N GLU A 44 74.90 -103.11 -77.05
CA GLU A 44 74.98 -104.55 -76.79
C GLU A 44 76.40 -105.09 -77.06
N ILE A 45 76.97 -104.83 -78.26
CA ILE A 45 78.32 -105.27 -78.63
C ILE A 45 79.36 -104.70 -77.66
N LEU A 46 79.22 -103.43 -77.24
CA LEU A 46 80.11 -102.82 -76.25
C LEU A 46 80.02 -103.54 -74.87
N ASN A 47 78.83 -103.99 -74.47
CA ASN A 47 78.64 -104.72 -73.22
C ASN A 47 79.14 -106.17 -73.32
N GLN A 48 78.94 -106.86 -74.46
CA GLN A 48 79.55 -108.16 -74.74
C GLN A 48 81.09 -108.06 -74.71
N ALA A 49 81.67 -107.02 -75.30
CA ALA A 49 83.11 -106.76 -75.23
C ALA A 49 83.62 -106.56 -73.79
N LYS A 50 82.90 -105.80 -72.94
CA LYS A 50 83.24 -105.66 -71.51
C LYS A 50 83.19 -106.99 -70.75
N LEU A 51 82.25 -107.87 -71.08
CA LEU A 51 82.18 -109.21 -70.47
C LEU A 51 83.39 -110.06 -70.87
N ILE A 52 83.84 -109.97 -72.13
CA ILE A 52 85.04 -110.68 -72.60
C ILE A 52 86.33 -110.09 -71.99
N ASP A 53 86.47 -108.76 -71.92
CA ASP A 53 87.55 -108.08 -71.17
C ASP A 53 87.60 -108.60 -69.71
N SER A 54 86.44 -108.69 -69.06
CA SER A 54 86.31 -109.13 -67.66
C SER A 54 86.67 -110.62 -67.49
N TYR A 55 86.26 -111.47 -68.43
CA TYR A 55 86.60 -112.89 -68.44
C TYR A 55 88.11 -113.11 -68.61
N ILE A 56 88.72 -112.43 -69.60
CA ILE A 56 90.17 -112.47 -69.85
C ILE A 56 90.95 -111.94 -68.63
N SER A 57 90.43 -110.91 -67.94
CA SER A 57 91.09 -110.31 -66.76
C SER A 57 90.98 -111.15 -65.50
N ASN A 58 89.94 -111.98 -65.36
CA ASN A 58 89.66 -112.77 -64.16
C ASN A 58 90.14 -114.24 -64.23
N ILE A 59 90.79 -114.66 -65.32
CA ILE A 59 91.36 -116.00 -65.45
C ILE A 59 92.54 -116.20 -64.46
N ASN A 60 92.56 -117.37 -63.81
CA ASN A 60 93.57 -117.72 -62.82
C ASN A 60 95.00 -117.74 -63.44
N LYS A 61 95.98 -117.25 -62.67
CA LYS A 61 97.41 -117.12 -63.06
C LYS A 61 98.14 -118.43 -63.44
N ARG A 62 97.45 -119.58 -63.50
CA ARG A 62 97.99 -120.85 -63.98
C ARG A 62 97.67 -121.09 -65.46
N ASP A 63 96.49 -120.67 -65.91
CA ASP A 63 96.02 -120.91 -67.29
C ASP A 63 96.39 -119.75 -68.24
N SER A 64 96.70 -118.58 -67.67
CA SER A 64 97.10 -117.34 -68.36
C SER A 64 98.41 -117.42 -69.15
N ASN A 65 99.19 -118.50 -69.00
CA ASN A 65 100.46 -118.71 -69.71
C ASN A 65 100.32 -119.70 -70.87
N THR A 66 99.10 -120.11 -71.24
CA THR A 66 98.87 -120.97 -72.40
C THR A 66 98.92 -120.15 -73.69
N GLU A 67 99.55 -120.71 -74.74
CA GLU A 67 99.63 -120.03 -76.04
C GLU A 67 98.24 -119.72 -76.63
N ILE A 68 97.27 -120.61 -76.38
CA ILE A 68 95.86 -120.44 -76.78
C ILE A 68 95.25 -119.20 -76.10
N PHE A 69 95.52 -118.98 -74.80
CA PHE A 69 95.05 -117.78 -74.10
C PHE A 69 95.70 -116.51 -74.65
N HIS A 70 97.01 -116.50 -74.94
CA HIS A 70 97.66 -115.35 -75.58
C HIS A 70 97.09 -115.05 -76.97
N ARG A 71 96.90 -116.08 -77.82
CA ARG A 71 96.24 -115.94 -79.14
C ARG A 71 94.82 -115.39 -79.01
N LEU A 72 94.04 -115.84 -78.04
CA LEU A 72 92.70 -115.31 -77.75
C LEU A 72 92.75 -113.85 -77.28
N GLN A 73 93.71 -113.52 -76.42
CA GLN A 73 93.91 -112.16 -75.93
C GLN A 73 94.29 -111.20 -77.06
N ASP A 74 95.17 -111.60 -77.98
CA ASP A 74 95.59 -110.79 -79.12
C ASP A 74 94.50 -110.67 -80.19
N LEU A 75 93.75 -111.74 -80.46
CA LEU A 75 92.57 -111.68 -81.32
C LEU A 75 91.48 -110.77 -80.73
N PHE A 76 91.32 -110.76 -79.41
CA PHE A 76 90.41 -109.81 -78.74
C PHE A 76 90.94 -108.37 -78.74
N LYS A 77 92.26 -108.14 -78.61
CA LYS A 77 92.87 -106.80 -78.83
C LYS A 77 92.60 -106.31 -80.24
N LEU A 78 92.75 -107.18 -81.25
CA LEU A 78 92.50 -106.85 -82.65
C LEU A 78 91.02 -106.52 -82.89
N PHE A 79 90.09 -107.37 -82.41
CA PHE A 79 88.65 -107.09 -82.43
C PHE A 79 88.31 -105.75 -81.77
N LYS A 80 88.89 -105.46 -80.60
CA LYS A 80 88.68 -104.20 -79.88
C LYS A 80 89.23 -102.98 -80.64
N ALA A 81 90.35 -103.13 -81.36
CA ALA A 81 90.89 -102.09 -82.24
C ALA A 81 90.01 -101.85 -83.48
N GLU A 82 89.56 -102.92 -84.15
CA GLU A 82 88.66 -102.84 -85.31
C GLU A 82 87.29 -102.29 -84.92
N LEU A 83 86.74 -102.72 -83.78
CA LEU A 83 85.49 -102.21 -83.21
C LEU A 83 85.59 -100.69 -82.93
N ASN A 84 86.68 -100.25 -82.28
CA ASN A 84 86.93 -98.83 -82.01
C ASN A 84 87.09 -98.02 -83.32
N LEU A 85 87.74 -98.58 -84.35
CA LEU A 85 87.84 -97.96 -85.66
C LEU A 85 86.46 -97.85 -86.34
N ASN A 86 85.65 -98.91 -86.30
CA ASN A 86 84.30 -98.94 -86.86
C ASN A 86 83.39 -97.92 -86.17
N PHE A 87 83.45 -97.82 -84.84
CA PHE A 87 82.80 -96.78 -84.05
C PHE A 87 83.25 -95.37 -84.45
N SER A 88 84.56 -95.16 -84.62
CA SER A 88 85.12 -93.86 -85.01
C SER A 88 84.66 -93.43 -86.40
N ILE A 89 84.71 -94.34 -87.38
CA ILE A 89 84.23 -94.10 -88.75
C ILE A 89 82.73 -93.80 -88.76
N ARG A 90 81.89 -94.59 -88.07
CA ARG A 90 80.45 -94.31 -87.98
C ARG A 90 80.16 -92.96 -87.33
N LYS A 91 80.90 -92.60 -86.27
CA LYS A 91 80.75 -91.29 -85.61
C LYS A 91 81.09 -90.14 -86.55
N VAL A 92 82.16 -90.25 -87.34
CA VAL A 92 82.52 -89.27 -88.38
C VAL A 92 81.42 -89.18 -89.44
N LEU A 93 80.95 -90.31 -90.00
CA LEU A 93 79.90 -90.31 -91.02
C LEU A 93 78.56 -89.73 -90.54
N ILE A 94 78.17 -90.00 -89.28
CA ILE A 94 76.98 -89.38 -88.67
C ILE A 94 77.19 -87.86 -88.50
N GLN A 95 78.38 -87.44 -88.08
CA GLN A 95 78.71 -86.03 -87.96
C GLN A 95 78.71 -85.31 -89.31
N GLU A 96 79.37 -85.86 -90.34
CA GLU A 96 79.40 -85.34 -91.70
C GLU A 96 77.99 -85.22 -92.29
N ARG A 97 77.17 -86.28 -92.15
CA ARG A 97 75.76 -86.25 -92.55
C ARG A 97 75.00 -85.10 -91.87
N SER A 98 75.15 -84.94 -90.56
CA SER A 98 74.50 -83.85 -89.82
C SER A 98 74.98 -82.45 -90.25
N THR A 99 76.24 -82.31 -90.67
CA THR A 99 76.76 -81.04 -91.23
C THR A 99 76.29 -80.79 -92.65
N ASN A 100 76.13 -81.83 -93.48
CA ASN A 100 75.63 -81.71 -94.84
C ASN A 100 74.13 -81.41 -94.87
N GLU A 101 73.34 -82.03 -93.99
CA GLU A 101 71.92 -81.72 -93.80
C GLU A 101 71.73 -80.27 -93.32
N LYS A 102 72.57 -79.78 -92.40
CA LYS A 102 72.62 -78.36 -92.01
C LYS A 102 72.99 -77.45 -93.18
N LEU A 103 74.06 -77.75 -93.91
CA LEU A 103 74.50 -76.97 -95.08
C LEU A 103 73.40 -76.87 -96.15
N THR A 104 72.71 -77.98 -96.41
CA THR A 104 71.58 -78.06 -97.33
C THR A 104 70.43 -77.16 -96.86
N SER A 105 70.05 -77.23 -95.57
CA SER A 105 69.02 -76.35 -95.01
C SER A 105 69.40 -74.86 -95.07
N THR A 106 70.68 -74.52 -94.83
CA THR A 106 71.19 -73.17 -94.94
C THR A 106 71.11 -72.67 -96.38
N CYS A 107 71.54 -73.48 -97.36
CA CYS A 107 71.46 -73.14 -98.79
C CYS A 107 70.01 -72.88 -99.24
N ILE A 108 69.07 -73.76 -98.86
CA ILE A 108 67.64 -73.60 -99.15
C ILE A 108 67.12 -72.30 -98.51
N SER A 109 67.44 -72.02 -97.24
CA SER A 109 66.99 -70.80 -96.57
C SER A 109 67.57 -69.52 -97.20
N SER A 110 68.84 -69.54 -97.62
CA SER A 110 69.49 -68.41 -98.31
C SER A 110 68.87 -68.17 -99.69
N TYR A 111 68.57 -69.24 -100.44
CA TYR A 111 67.87 -69.14 -101.73
C TYR A 111 66.44 -68.58 -101.55
N THR A 112 65.71 -69.01 -100.52
CA THR A 112 64.39 -68.44 -100.19
C THR A 112 64.48 -66.95 -99.85
N GLN A 113 65.45 -66.54 -99.02
CA GLN A 113 65.67 -65.13 -98.67
C GLN A 113 66.07 -64.27 -99.88
N LEU A 114 66.87 -64.81 -100.81
CA LEU A 114 67.27 -64.12 -102.03
C LEU A 114 66.05 -63.88 -102.95
N ASN A 115 65.19 -64.88 -103.12
CA ASN A 115 63.95 -64.75 -103.90
C ASN A 115 62.94 -63.79 -103.23
N GLU A 116 62.85 -63.79 -101.90
CA GLU A 116 62.04 -62.82 -101.15
C GLU A 116 62.57 -61.38 -101.34
N PHE A 117 63.90 -61.21 -101.32
CA PHE A 117 64.55 -59.93 -101.61
C PHE A 117 64.26 -59.43 -103.03
N PHE A 118 64.43 -60.28 -104.05
CA PHE A 118 64.09 -59.94 -105.44
C PHE A 118 62.59 -59.58 -105.60
N SER A 119 61.70 -60.32 -104.93
CA SER A 119 60.24 -60.05 -104.95
C SER A 119 59.88 -58.71 -104.30
N LYS A 120 60.53 -58.37 -103.17
CA LYS A 120 60.38 -57.07 -102.50
C LYS A 120 60.95 -55.93 -103.33
N LEU A 121 62.12 -56.11 -103.95
CA LEU A 121 62.72 -55.08 -104.79
C LEU A 121 61.91 -54.87 -106.08
N SER A 122 61.35 -55.94 -106.66
CA SER A 122 60.43 -55.86 -107.80
C SER A 122 59.19 -55.03 -107.47
N SER A 123 58.53 -55.30 -106.33
CA SER A 123 57.31 -54.57 -105.94
C SER A 123 57.56 -53.11 -105.55
N ILE A 124 58.75 -52.76 -105.05
CA ILE A 124 59.17 -51.37 -104.78
C ILE A 124 59.47 -50.60 -106.07
N THR A 125 60.01 -51.27 -107.10
CA THR A 125 60.56 -50.62 -108.31
C THR A 125 59.63 -50.69 -109.52
N GLY A 126 58.67 -51.62 -109.54
CA GLY A 126 57.79 -51.87 -110.68
C GLY A 126 58.45 -52.63 -111.84
N ILE A 127 59.67 -53.13 -111.63
CA ILE A 127 60.48 -53.88 -112.61
C ILE A 127 60.59 -55.32 -112.14
N GLU A 128 60.50 -56.29 -113.04
CA GLU A 128 60.68 -57.70 -112.70
C GLU A 128 62.18 -58.01 -112.50
N ILE A 129 62.56 -58.44 -111.29
CA ILE A 129 63.95 -58.73 -110.91
C ILE A 129 64.08 -60.23 -110.64
N LYS A 130 64.97 -60.90 -111.37
CA LYS A 130 65.21 -62.36 -111.28
C LYS A 130 66.63 -62.69 -110.84
N SER A 131 67.54 -61.72 -110.86
CA SER A 131 68.96 -61.89 -110.58
C SER A 131 69.57 -60.73 -109.79
N LEU A 132 70.81 -60.93 -109.32
CA LEU A 132 71.62 -59.86 -108.74
C LEU A 132 72.01 -58.82 -109.80
N ASP A 133 72.16 -59.20 -111.07
CA ASP A 133 72.48 -58.27 -112.15
C ASP A 133 71.30 -57.36 -112.48
N ASP A 134 70.06 -57.87 -112.46
CA ASP A 134 68.84 -57.05 -112.54
C ASP A 134 68.79 -56.05 -111.37
N THR A 135 69.09 -56.53 -110.15
CA THR A 135 69.16 -55.70 -108.95
C THR A 135 70.16 -54.56 -109.10
N ILE A 136 71.38 -54.86 -109.59
CA ILE A 136 72.43 -53.87 -109.83
C ILE A 136 71.98 -52.87 -110.90
N ASN A 137 71.47 -53.33 -112.04
CA ASN A 137 70.98 -52.47 -113.12
C ASN A 137 69.85 -51.52 -112.68
N VAL A 138 68.92 -52.00 -111.85
CA VAL A 138 67.83 -51.17 -111.31
C VAL A 138 68.35 -50.12 -110.32
N ILE A 139 69.29 -50.48 -109.44
CA ILE A 139 69.95 -49.53 -108.53
C ILE A 139 70.75 -48.49 -109.31
N ASP A 140 71.52 -48.90 -110.30
CA ASP A 140 72.40 -48.02 -111.08
C ASP A 140 71.58 -47.04 -111.94
N ASN A 141 70.45 -47.49 -112.49
CA ASN A 141 69.48 -46.62 -113.15
C ASN A 141 68.79 -45.65 -112.17
N ALA A 142 68.45 -46.08 -110.94
CA ALA A 142 67.91 -45.17 -109.92
C ALA A 142 68.93 -44.10 -109.48
N VAL A 143 70.22 -44.47 -109.38
CA VAL A 143 71.33 -43.54 -109.11
C VAL A 143 71.47 -42.53 -110.25
N LYS A 144 71.56 -42.99 -111.50
CA LYS A 144 71.70 -42.14 -112.70
C LYS A 144 70.50 -41.20 -112.89
N ASN A 145 69.29 -41.69 -112.66
CA ASN A 145 68.05 -40.90 -112.70
C ASN A 145 67.85 -40.02 -111.44
N GLY A 146 68.85 -39.94 -110.56
CA GLY A 146 68.94 -38.88 -109.55
C GLY A 146 68.02 -39.07 -108.35
N LEU A 147 67.74 -40.30 -107.91
CA LEU A 147 66.91 -40.58 -106.73
C LEU A 147 67.31 -39.77 -105.48
N PHE A 148 68.62 -39.49 -105.33
CA PHE A 148 69.19 -38.73 -104.21
C PHE A 148 69.11 -37.20 -104.34
N SER A 149 68.74 -36.66 -105.51
CA SER A 149 68.66 -35.21 -105.77
C SER A 149 67.70 -34.47 -104.81
N ASN A 150 66.56 -35.09 -104.49
CA ASN A 150 65.54 -34.52 -103.59
C ASN A 150 65.93 -34.50 -102.09
N LYS A 151 67.08 -35.05 -101.69
CA LYS A 151 67.52 -35.15 -100.28
C LYS A 151 67.50 -33.81 -99.55
N LYS A 152 67.93 -32.72 -100.20
CA LYS A 152 67.90 -31.35 -99.62
C LYS A 152 66.47 -30.86 -99.34
N ARG A 153 65.52 -31.13 -100.25
CA ARG A 153 64.10 -30.74 -100.13
C ARG A 153 63.41 -31.49 -98.99
N LEU A 154 63.68 -32.80 -98.86
CA LEU A 154 63.17 -33.64 -97.78
C LEU A 154 63.72 -33.21 -96.40
N LEU A 155 65.03 -32.93 -96.30
CA LEU A 155 65.63 -32.43 -95.06
C LEU A 155 65.05 -31.08 -94.61
N HIS A 156 64.84 -30.14 -95.54
CA HIS A 156 64.19 -28.86 -95.23
C HIS A 156 62.73 -29.06 -94.75
N ARG A 157 61.95 -29.94 -95.41
CA ARG A 157 60.59 -30.27 -94.98
C ARG A 157 60.58 -30.93 -93.59
N ASN A 158 61.52 -31.81 -93.29
CA ASN A 158 61.64 -32.44 -91.97
C ASN A 158 61.97 -31.41 -90.88
N ARG A 159 62.91 -30.48 -91.12
CA ARG A 159 63.18 -29.34 -90.21
C ARG A 159 61.94 -28.50 -89.94
N LYS A 160 61.18 -28.13 -90.99
CA LYS A 160 59.95 -27.33 -90.85
C LYS A 160 58.83 -28.07 -90.09
N LEU A 161 58.75 -29.41 -90.22
CA LEU A 161 57.84 -30.24 -89.44
C LEU A 161 58.27 -30.36 -87.98
N ARG A 162 59.57 -30.56 -87.70
CA ARG A 162 60.10 -30.58 -86.33
C ARG A 162 59.84 -29.27 -85.58
N GLN A 163 60.03 -28.12 -86.24
CA GLN A 163 59.72 -26.82 -85.63
C GLN A 163 58.24 -26.73 -85.26
N LYS A 164 57.33 -27.03 -86.21
CA LYS A 164 55.89 -27.06 -85.92
C LYS A 164 55.50 -28.00 -84.78
N LEU A 165 56.20 -29.12 -84.60
CA LEU A 165 55.94 -30.07 -83.52
C LEU A 165 56.32 -29.44 -82.16
N LEU A 166 57.47 -28.78 -82.07
CA LEU A 166 57.88 -28.00 -80.89
C LEU A 166 56.93 -26.83 -80.61
N ASP A 167 56.53 -26.09 -81.64
CA ASP A 167 55.59 -24.97 -81.52
C ASP A 167 54.23 -25.44 -80.94
N ILE A 168 53.70 -26.57 -81.43
CA ILE A 168 52.46 -27.19 -80.96
C ILE A 168 52.63 -27.75 -79.54
N GLN A 169 53.76 -28.39 -79.23
CA GLN A 169 54.04 -28.91 -77.89
C GLN A 169 54.06 -27.77 -76.86
N SER A 170 54.73 -26.66 -77.15
CA SER A 170 54.76 -25.49 -76.26
C SER A 170 53.36 -24.86 -76.08
N GLN A 171 52.53 -24.85 -77.13
CA GLN A 171 51.12 -24.43 -77.01
C GLN A 171 50.29 -25.39 -76.15
N TYR A 172 50.50 -26.71 -76.28
CA TYR A 172 49.85 -27.72 -75.44
C TYR A 172 50.25 -27.58 -73.97
N GLU A 173 51.55 -27.48 -73.68
CA GLU A 173 52.08 -27.28 -72.32
C GLU A 173 51.53 -26.01 -71.67
N LYS A 174 51.45 -24.90 -72.43
CA LYS A 174 50.83 -23.65 -71.96
C LYS A 174 49.33 -23.82 -71.68
N CYS A 175 48.60 -24.51 -72.55
CA CYS A 175 47.17 -24.77 -72.38
C CYS A 175 46.90 -25.69 -71.17
N GLN A 176 47.75 -26.70 -70.96
CA GLN A 176 47.69 -27.60 -69.82
C GLN A 176 47.96 -26.85 -68.50
N ALA A 177 48.96 -25.96 -68.49
CA ALA A 177 49.26 -25.10 -67.34
C ALA A 177 48.08 -24.17 -67.00
N GLN A 178 47.47 -23.53 -68.00
CA GLN A 178 46.28 -22.69 -67.79
C GLN A 178 45.10 -23.50 -67.23
N HIS A 179 44.78 -24.65 -67.82
CA HIS A 179 43.69 -25.51 -67.35
C HIS A 179 43.94 -26.05 -65.92
N SER A 180 45.20 -26.26 -65.55
CA SER A 180 45.58 -26.66 -64.19
C SER A 180 45.36 -25.53 -63.18
N LEU A 181 45.60 -24.28 -63.58
CA LEU A 181 45.33 -23.08 -62.77
C LEU A 181 43.83 -22.82 -62.63
N GLU A 182 43.06 -22.99 -63.72
CA GLU A 182 41.59 -22.88 -63.69
C GLU A 182 40.95 -23.95 -62.77
N ILE A 183 41.48 -25.18 -62.77
CA ILE A 183 41.08 -26.22 -61.80
C ILE A 183 41.40 -25.79 -60.36
N ALA A 184 42.60 -25.30 -60.09
CA ALA A 184 43.00 -24.87 -58.75
C ALA A 184 42.14 -23.70 -58.24
N GLU A 185 41.81 -22.73 -59.10
CA GLU A 185 40.85 -21.67 -58.78
C GLU A 185 39.45 -22.19 -58.48
N MET A 186 38.94 -23.17 -59.25
CA MET A 186 37.63 -23.78 -58.99
C MET A 186 37.63 -24.56 -57.67
N GLN A 187 38.70 -25.30 -57.37
CA GLN A 187 38.86 -26.01 -56.10
C GLN A 187 38.87 -25.04 -54.91
N ALA A 188 39.65 -23.97 -54.97
CA ALA A 188 39.67 -22.94 -53.94
C ALA A 188 38.32 -22.23 -53.77
N LYS A 189 37.55 -22.03 -54.85
CA LYS A 189 36.19 -21.47 -54.78
C LYS A 189 35.20 -22.44 -54.13
N ILE A 190 35.32 -23.75 -54.39
CA ILE A 190 34.50 -24.80 -53.76
C ILE A 190 34.82 -24.94 -52.27
N GLU A 191 36.11 -24.93 -51.89
CA GLU A 191 36.54 -25.01 -50.49
C GLU A 191 36.07 -23.80 -49.67
N ASN A 192 36.21 -22.58 -50.21
CA ASN A 192 35.66 -21.39 -49.57
C ASN A 192 34.12 -21.44 -49.46
N ALA A 193 33.42 -21.94 -50.48
CA ALA A 193 31.96 -22.10 -50.41
C ALA A 193 31.54 -23.09 -49.30
N ALA A 194 32.21 -24.24 -49.21
CA ALA A 194 31.96 -25.23 -48.16
C ALA A 194 32.23 -24.68 -46.74
N ASN A 195 33.28 -23.88 -46.57
CA ASN A 195 33.57 -23.19 -45.31
C ASN A 195 32.45 -22.21 -44.95
N THR A 196 31.96 -21.39 -45.90
CA THR A 196 30.82 -20.49 -45.64
C THR A 196 29.50 -21.22 -45.38
N GLU A 197 29.29 -22.40 -45.98
CA GLU A 197 28.12 -23.25 -45.67
C GLU A 197 28.18 -23.81 -44.24
N PHE A 198 29.38 -24.19 -43.77
CA PHE A 198 29.62 -24.62 -42.40
C PHE A 198 29.36 -23.48 -41.39
N GLU A 199 29.91 -22.29 -41.63
CA GLU A 199 29.67 -21.09 -40.79
C GLU A 199 28.17 -20.74 -40.72
N LEU A 200 27.44 -20.82 -41.84
CA LEU A 200 25.99 -20.60 -41.88
C LEU A 200 25.20 -21.67 -41.12
N LEU A 201 25.65 -22.93 -41.14
CA LEU A 201 25.05 -24.01 -40.34
C LEU A 201 25.26 -23.80 -38.83
N GLU A 202 26.46 -23.35 -38.43
CA GLU A 202 26.78 -23.08 -37.02
C GLU A 202 26.01 -21.85 -36.49
N LEU A 203 25.95 -20.75 -37.25
CA LEU A 203 25.10 -19.59 -36.95
C LEU A 203 23.61 -19.96 -36.84
N ARG A 204 23.12 -20.85 -37.72
CA ARG A 204 21.74 -21.33 -37.69
C ARG A 204 21.45 -22.20 -36.45
N LYS A 205 22.43 -22.95 -35.98
CA LYS A 205 22.32 -23.71 -34.73
C LYS A 205 22.23 -22.76 -33.53
N ILE A 206 23.11 -21.77 -33.43
CA ILE A 206 23.09 -20.74 -32.38
C ILE A 206 21.72 -20.02 -32.36
N HIS A 207 21.23 -19.58 -33.52
CA HIS A 207 19.92 -18.93 -33.61
C HIS A 207 18.74 -19.82 -33.17
N ASN A 208 18.81 -21.14 -33.31
CA ASN A 208 17.79 -22.06 -32.81
C ASN A 208 17.87 -22.21 -31.27
N GLU A 209 19.07 -22.21 -30.70
CA GLU A 209 19.30 -22.26 -29.25
C GLU A 209 18.85 -20.94 -28.60
N ASP A 210 19.13 -19.79 -29.22
CA ASP A 210 18.56 -18.47 -28.85
C ASP A 210 17.03 -18.46 -28.94
N ALA A 211 16.44 -19.03 -30.00
CA ALA A 211 14.99 -19.05 -30.18
C ALA A 211 14.28 -19.85 -29.09
N GLU A 212 14.79 -21.03 -28.70
CA GLU A 212 14.20 -21.83 -27.62
C GLU A 212 14.45 -21.22 -26.22
N THR A 213 15.59 -20.57 -25.98
CA THR A 213 15.83 -19.85 -24.71
C THR A 213 14.93 -18.61 -24.57
N ILE A 214 14.75 -17.82 -25.64
CA ILE A 214 13.79 -16.70 -25.68
C ILE A 214 12.36 -17.21 -25.46
N LYS A 215 11.96 -18.29 -26.11
CA LYS A 215 10.63 -18.92 -25.97
C LYS A 215 10.38 -19.42 -24.54
N SER A 216 11.39 -20.01 -23.90
CA SER A 216 11.35 -20.38 -22.48
C SER A 216 11.17 -19.15 -21.57
N LEU A 217 11.96 -18.09 -21.80
CA LEU A 217 11.88 -16.83 -21.04
C LEU A 217 10.52 -16.15 -21.19
N VAL A 218 9.95 -16.13 -22.41
CA VAL A 218 8.60 -15.61 -22.68
C VAL A 218 7.53 -16.42 -21.95
N MET A 219 7.66 -17.76 -21.90
CA MET A 219 6.74 -18.62 -21.15
C MET A 219 6.84 -18.38 -19.64
N GLN A 220 8.05 -18.24 -19.09
CA GLN A 220 8.27 -17.86 -17.69
C GLN A 220 7.63 -16.50 -17.37
N LYS A 221 7.86 -15.48 -18.19
CA LYS A 221 7.31 -14.13 -17.97
C LYS A 221 5.80 -14.05 -18.16
N LYS A 222 5.22 -14.87 -19.04
CA LYS A 222 3.77 -15.06 -19.11
C LYS A 222 3.21 -15.60 -17.79
N ASN A 223 3.86 -16.61 -17.20
CA ASN A 223 3.43 -17.20 -15.93
C ASN A 223 3.55 -16.20 -14.76
N GLU A 224 4.62 -15.39 -14.69
CA GLU A 224 4.73 -14.29 -13.72
C GLU A 224 3.59 -13.27 -13.86
N VAL A 225 3.27 -12.84 -15.09
CA VAL A 225 2.17 -11.90 -15.35
C VAL A 225 0.81 -12.49 -14.95
N GLU A 226 0.59 -13.78 -15.17
CA GLU A 226 -0.64 -14.47 -14.78
C GLU A 226 -0.76 -14.59 -13.25
N GLN A 227 0.33 -14.92 -12.54
CA GLN A 227 0.39 -14.92 -11.08
C GLN A 227 0.13 -13.52 -10.49
N LEU A 228 0.77 -12.48 -11.02
CA LEU A 228 0.54 -11.09 -10.61
C LEU A 228 -0.90 -10.63 -10.89
N SER A 229 -1.49 -11.04 -12.01
CA SER A 229 -2.90 -10.80 -12.32
C SER A 229 -3.85 -11.46 -11.32
N MET A 230 -3.57 -12.70 -10.89
CA MET A 230 -4.31 -13.36 -9.82
C MET A 230 -4.13 -12.66 -8.46
N GLN A 231 -2.92 -12.21 -8.12
CA GLN A 231 -2.63 -11.50 -6.88
C GLN A 231 -3.29 -10.11 -6.83
N ILE A 232 -3.33 -9.37 -7.94
CA ILE A 232 -4.05 -8.09 -8.04
C ILE A 232 -5.56 -8.32 -7.87
N LYS A 233 -6.13 -9.36 -8.49
CA LYS A 233 -7.55 -9.71 -8.31
C LYS A 233 -7.88 -10.09 -6.87
N SER A 234 -7.07 -10.90 -6.19
CA SER A 234 -7.31 -11.24 -4.79
C SER A 234 -7.18 -10.04 -3.85
N GLN A 235 -6.20 -9.15 -4.08
CA GLN A 235 -6.12 -7.87 -3.36
C GLN A 235 -7.31 -6.95 -3.62
N GLN A 236 -7.83 -6.90 -4.86
CA GLN A 236 -9.05 -6.15 -5.19
C GLN A 236 -10.26 -6.71 -4.43
N TYR A 237 -10.46 -8.03 -4.41
CA TYR A 237 -11.55 -8.65 -3.64
C TYR A 237 -11.42 -8.42 -2.12
N SER A 238 -10.20 -8.48 -1.56
CA SER A 238 -9.96 -8.13 -0.15
C SER A 238 -10.38 -6.69 0.13
N LYS A 239 -9.82 -5.71 -0.59
CA LYS A 239 -10.14 -4.28 -0.42
C LYS A 239 -11.62 -3.97 -0.64
N MET A 240 -12.29 -4.70 -1.52
CA MET A 240 -13.73 -4.62 -1.75
C MET A 240 -14.53 -5.12 -0.53
N ASN A 241 -14.12 -6.23 0.10
CA ASN A 241 -14.73 -6.69 1.36
C ASN A 241 -14.47 -5.69 2.50
N ASP A 242 -13.22 -5.23 2.65
CA ASP A 242 -12.82 -4.25 3.66
C ASP A 242 -13.69 -2.97 3.55
N TYR A 243 -13.90 -2.49 2.31
CA TYR A 243 -14.81 -1.38 2.01
C TYR A 243 -16.27 -1.69 2.44
N TYR A 244 -16.80 -2.87 2.15
CA TYR A 244 -18.16 -3.24 2.58
C TYR A 244 -18.30 -3.46 4.10
N GLU A 245 -17.23 -3.81 4.81
CA GLU A 245 -17.22 -3.84 6.29
C GLU A 245 -17.14 -2.43 6.88
N ILE A 246 -16.27 -1.57 6.36
CA ILE A 246 -16.18 -0.16 6.75
C ILE A 246 -17.51 0.54 6.49
N LYS A 247 -18.14 0.30 5.32
CA LYS A 247 -19.46 0.84 4.99
C LYS A 247 -20.53 0.40 6.01
N ARG A 248 -20.62 -0.89 6.33
CA ARG A 248 -21.59 -1.41 7.33
C ARG A 248 -21.35 -0.84 8.73
N LYS A 249 -20.08 -0.67 9.14
CA LYS A 249 -19.73 0.01 10.41
C LYS A 249 -20.15 1.48 10.39
N ASN A 250 -19.94 2.19 9.29
CA ASN A 250 -20.31 3.60 9.15
C ASN A 250 -21.85 3.77 9.13
N GLU A 251 -22.59 2.88 8.46
CA GLU A 251 -24.05 2.84 8.49
C GLU A 251 -24.59 2.59 9.92
N SER A 252 -23.94 1.71 10.68
CA SER A 252 -24.25 1.50 12.11
C SER A 252 -23.99 2.74 12.97
N LEU A 253 -22.83 3.40 12.79
CA LEU A 253 -22.48 4.63 13.52
C LEU A 253 -23.43 5.79 13.19
N VAL A 254 -23.89 5.91 11.94
CA VAL A 254 -24.90 6.90 11.54
C VAL A 254 -26.25 6.64 12.23
N GLN A 255 -26.65 5.37 12.42
CA GLN A 255 -27.84 5.02 13.19
C GLN A 255 -27.68 5.32 14.69
N GLU A 256 -26.51 5.04 15.26
CA GLU A 256 -26.18 5.34 16.66
C GLU A 256 -26.19 6.86 16.93
N ILE A 257 -25.56 7.65 16.06
CA ILE A 257 -25.60 9.12 16.09
C ILE A 257 -27.03 9.63 15.97
N ALA A 258 -27.88 9.01 15.14
CA ALA A 258 -29.29 9.38 15.05
C ALA A 258 -30.07 9.07 16.35
N SER A 259 -29.80 7.93 17.01
CA SER A 259 -30.38 7.62 18.33
C SER A 259 -29.95 8.63 19.39
N MET A 260 -28.63 8.84 19.54
CA MET A 260 -28.08 9.81 20.49
C MET A 260 -28.64 11.23 20.27
N LYS A 261 -28.84 11.64 19.02
CA LYS A 261 -29.45 12.94 18.68
C LYS A 261 -30.91 13.04 19.11
N ASN A 262 -31.69 11.97 18.96
CA ASN A 262 -33.08 11.90 19.42
C ASN A 262 -33.17 11.87 20.96
N GLU A 263 -32.26 11.14 21.62
CA GLU A 263 -32.13 11.10 23.08
C GLU A 263 -31.74 12.46 23.64
N LEU A 264 -30.75 13.14 23.05
CA LEU A 264 -30.33 14.49 23.42
C LEU A 264 -31.48 15.50 23.25
N GLN A 265 -32.26 15.40 22.16
CA GLN A 265 -33.44 16.23 21.96
C GLN A 265 -34.55 15.94 22.99
N SER A 266 -34.70 14.69 23.44
CA SER A 266 -35.63 14.27 24.51
C SER A 266 -35.17 14.72 25.90
N ILE A 267 -33.86 14.71 26.17
CA ILE A 267 -33.26 15.27 27.39
C ILE A 267 -33.42 16.79 27.40
N LYS A 268 -33.22 17.45 26.25
CA LYS A 268 -33.41 18.90 26.12
C LYS A 268 -34.85 19.33 26.37
N SER A 269 -35.84 18.65 25.78
CA SER A 269 -37.25 18.99 26.02
C SER A 269 -37.67 18.74 27.48
N LYS A 270 -37.14 17.69 28.13
CA LYS A 270 -37.28 17.46 29.57
C LYS A 270 -36.67 18.59 30.40
N LEU A 271 -35.45 19.03 30.07
CA LEU A 271 -34.77 20.15 30.72
C LEU A 271 -35.58 21.45 30.57
N ASP A 272 -36.10 21.74 29.38
CA ASP A 272 -36.97 22.90 29.12
C ASP A 272 -38.27 22.84 29.95
N THR A 273 -38.84 21.66 30.20
CA THR A 273 -39.97 21.51 31.15
C THR A 273 -39.54 21.69 32.60
N THR A 274 -38.42 21.11 33.05
CA THR A 274 -37.94 21.27 34.43
C THR A 274 -37.52 22.71 34.75
N ILE A 275 -37.01 23.46 33.76
CA ILE A 275 -36.76 24.91 33.89
C ILE A 275 -38.07 25.67 34.10
N LYS A 276 -39.12 25.36 33.33
CA LYS A 276 -40.45 25.97 33.52
C LYS A 276 -41.03 25.62 34.89
N GLU A 277 -40.97 24.37 35.31
CA GLU A 277 -41.42 23.91 36.64
C GLU A 277 -40.66 24.64 37.77
N ARG A 278 -39.33 24.79 37.63
CA ARG A 278 -38.49 25.57 38.55
C ARG A 278 -38.94 27.03 38.62
N ASP A 279 -39.20 27.68 37.48
CA ASP A 279 -39.54 29.10 37.43
C ASP A 279 -40.96 29.39 37.92
N ASP A 280 -41.90 28.45 37.68
CA ASP A 280 -43.21 28.38 38.32
C ASP A 280 -43.09 28.24 39.84
N LEU A 281 -42.21 27.35 40.32
CA LEU A 281 -41.97 27.14 41.75
C LEU A 281 -41.31 28.37 42.40
N ILE A 282 -40.33 29.00 41.76
CA ILE A 282 -39.72 30.26 42.22
C ILE A 282 -40.77 31.37 42.30
N SER A 283 -41.68 31.45 41.32
CA SER A 283 -42.77 32.43 41.32
C SER A 283 -43.77 32.17 42.46
N LYS A 284 -44.12 30.90 42.71
CA LYS A 284 -44.93 30.49 43.88
C LYS A 284 -44.22 30.79 45.20
N LEU A 285 -42.90 30.60 45.27
CA LEU A 285 -42.10 30.84 46.47
C LEU A 285 -42.02 32.34 46.80
N LYS A 286 -41.78 33.20 45.82
CA LYS A 286 -41.83 34.67 45.97
C LYS A 286 -43.21 35.17 46.42
N ASN A 287 -44.29 34.61 45.88
CA ASN A 287 -45.64 34.91 46.36
C ASN A 287 -45.83 34.46 47.83
N ASN A 288 -45.23 33.34 48.22
CA ASN A 288 -45.28 32.86 49.61
C ASN A 288 -44.42 33.71 50.56
N GLU A 289 -43.27 34.23 50.13
CA GLU A 289 -42.47 35.22 50.87
C GLU A 289 -43.26 36.53 51.06
N SER A 290 -43.97 36.99 50.02
CA SER A 290 -44.88 38.14 50.09
C SER A 290 -45.98 37.91 51.14
N ASN A 291 -46.64 36.74 51.11
CA ASN A 291 -47.62 36.34 52.11
C ASN A 291 -47.02 36.25 53.52
N GLN A 292 -45.80 35.73 53.66
CA GLN A 292 -45.12 35.59 54.96
C GLN A 292 -44.73 36.96 55.54
N ASN A 293 -44.35 37.92 54.71
CA ASN A 293 -44.14 39.31 55.14
C ASN A 293 -45.47 40.00 55.51
N GLN A 294 -46.56 39.71 54.79
CA GLN A 294 -47.89 40.19 55.15
C GLN A 294 -48.38 39.61 56.49
N ILE A 295 -48.09 38.32 56.77
CA ILE A 295 -48.34 37.69 58.07
C ILE A 295 -47.53 38.37 59.17
N LYS A 296 -46.22 38.60 58.99
CA LYS A 296 -45.39 39.31 59.99
C LYS A 296 -45.90 40.72 60.31
N ASN A 297 -46.41 41.43 59.31
CA ASN A 297 -47.01 42.76 59.53
C ASN A 297 -48.29 42.66 60.37
N LEU A 298 -49.15 41.66 60.10
CA LEU A 298 -50.35 41.40 60.90
C LEU A 298 -50.02 40.91 62.32
N GLU A 299 -48.96 40.12 62.49
CA GLU A 299 -48.45 39.70 63.81
C GLU A 299 -47.98 40.91 64.64
N GLN A 300 -47.28 41.87 64.01
CA GLN A 300 -46.87 43.12 64.67
C GLN A 300 -48.07 44.03 65.01
N GLU A 301 -49.05 44.15 64.12
CA GLU A 301 -50.28 44.92 64.38
C GLU A 301 -51.09 44.29 65.52
N LEU A 302 -51.21 42.96 65.56
CA LEU A 302 -51.88 42.23 66.63
C LEU A 302 -51.16 42.40 67.97
N LEU A 303 -49.81 42.36 67.99
CA LEU A 303 -49.02 42.62 69.19
C LEU A 303 -49.26 44.03 69.75
N GLN A 304 -49.27 45.06 68.89
CA GLN A 304 -49.61 46.44 69.28
C GLN A 304 -51.02 46.53 69.86
N LYS A 305 -51.99 45.78 69.30
CA LYS A 305 -53.37 45.73 69.82
C LYS A 305 -53.48 44.99 71.15
N GLU A 306 -52.63 44.00 71.44
CA GLU A 306 -52.54 43.39 72.77
C GLU A 306 -51.92 44.34 73.80
N GLU A 307 -50.86 45.09 73.45
CA GLU A 307 -50.29 46.11 74.33
C GLU A 307 -51.30 47.23 74.66
N GLU A 308 -52.06 47.68 73.65
CA GLU A 308 -53.18 48.60 73.83
C GLU A 308 -54.27 48.01 74.75
N ASN A 309 -54.62 46.73 74.59
CA ASN A 309 -55.58 46.05 75.46
C ASN A 309 -55.06 45.94 76.91
N ILE A 310 -53.76 45.66 77.10
CA ILE A 310 -53.10 45.63 78.41
C ILE A 310 -53.11 47.01 79.06
N ARG A 311 -52.85 48.08 78.29
CA ARG A 311 -52.98 49.47 78.76
C ARG A 311 -54.41 49.78 79.20
N LEU A 312 -55.41 49.51 78.35
CA LEU A 312 -56.83 49.74 78.67
C LEU A 312 -57.30 48.93 79.90
N ARG A 313 -56.79 47.70 80.09
CA ARG A 313 -57.02 46.91 81.32
C ARG A 313 -56.39 47.54 82.56
N ARG A 314 -55.23 48.20 82.46
CA ARG A 314 -54.61 48.96 83.56
C ARG A 314 -55.41 50.22 83.90
N GLU A 315 -55.82 50.99 82.89
CA GLU A 315 -56.68 52.18 83.04
C GLU A 315 -58.03 51.82 83.68
N ARG A 316 -58.71 50.76 83.20
CA ARG A 316 -59.95 50.24 83.79
C ARG A 316 -59.76 49.81 85.26
N LYS A 317 -58.61 49.23 85.62
CA LYS A 317 -58.26 48.88 87.03
C LYS A 317 -57.94 50.11 87.89
N ALA A 318 -57.47 51.22 87.31
CA ALA A 318 -57.29 52.49 88.01
C ALA A 318 -58.64 53.17 88.27
N LEU A 319 -59.48 53.31 87.23
CA LEU A 319 -60.86 53.82 87.33
C LEU A 319 -61.69 53.03 88.35
N THR A 320 -61.59 51.69 88.35
CA THR A 320 -62.32 50.85 89.32
C THR A 320 -61.90 51.11 90.78
N ARG A 321 -60.62 51.44 91.02
CA ARG A 321 -60.14 51.85 92.35
C ARG A 321 -60.67 53.22 92.75
N CYS A 322 -60.52 54.22 91.88
CA CYS A 322 -61.02 55.58 92.12
C CYS A 322 -62.54 55.63 92.37
N VAL A 323 -63.34 54.82 91.65
CA VAL A 323 -64.78 54.68 91.89
C VAL A 323 -65.09 54.04 93.26
N ASN A 324 -64.29 53.08 93.71
CA ASN A 324 -64.47 52.46 95.03
C ASN A 324 -64.00 53.38 96.17
N GLU A 325 -62.92 54.12 95.98
CA GLU A 325 -62.42 55.17 96.89
C GLU A 325 -63.45 56.32 97.01
N SER A 326 -64.07 56.72 95.90
CA SER A 326 -65.20 57.66 95.88
C SER A 326 -66.40 57.12 96.66
N LYS A 327 -66.76 55.84 96.50
CA LYS A 327 -67.83 55.19 97.27
C LYS A 327 -67.54 55.13 98.77
N THR A 328 -66.35 54.71 99.20
CA THR A 328 -66.00 54.67 100.63
C THR A 328 -65.97 56.06 101.24
N THR A 329 -65.41 57.05 100.54
CA THR A 329 -65.42 58.46 100.98
C THR A 329 -66.86 58.99 101.10
N LYS A 330 -67.74 58.67 100.14
CA LYS A 330 -69.17 59.02 100.20
C LYS A 330 -69.89 58.34 101.38
N GLN A 331 -69.55 57.08 101.69
CA GLN A 331 -70.11 56.40 102.87
C GLN A 331 -69.66 57.09 104.17
N VAL A 332 -68.39 57.44 104.31
CA VAL A 332 -67.88 58.18 105.49
C VAL A 332 -68.62 59.51 105.68
N TYR A 333 -68.99 60.22 104.61
CA TYR A 333 -69.83 61.41 104.71
C TYR A 333 -71.28 61.11 105.13
N ILE A 334 -71.88 60.01 104.67
CA ILE A 334 -73.22 59.56 105.10
C ILE A 334 -73.21 59.23 106.61
N ASP A 335 -72.24 58.42 107.05
CA ASP A 335 -72.08 58.04 108.46
C ASP A 335 -71.91 59.28 109.36
N LYS A 336 -71.23 60.33 108.84
CA LYS A 336 -71.06 61.62 109.52
C LYS A 336 -72.34 62.44 109.60
N ILE A 337 -73.19 62.40 108.58
CA ILE A 337 -74.52 63.03 108.60
C ILE A 337 -75.40 62.34 109.66
N ASP A 338 -75.40 61.01 109.73
CA ASP A 338 -76.15 60.24 110.73
C ASP A 338 -75.64 60.45 112.16
N GLU A 339 -74.34 60.73 112.34
CA GLU A 339 -73.77 61.15 113.62
C GLU A 339 -74.29 62.54 114.03
N LEU A 340 -74.33 63.49 113.09
CA LEU A 340 -74.80 64.86 113.32
C LEU A 340 -76.31 64.92 113.60
N GLN A 341 -77.12 64.15 112.86
CA GLN A 341 -78.56 64.04 113.10
C GLN A 341 -78.86 63.46 114.50
N ARG A 342 -78.12 62.43 114.94
CA ARG A 342 -78.24 61.90 116.30
C ARG A 342 -77.87 62.93 117.38
N LYS A 343 -76.84 63.76 117.14
CA LYS A 343 -76.48 64.86 118.07
C LYS A 343 -77.56 65.94 118.13
N LEU A 344 -78.14 66.32 117.00
CA LEU A 344 -79.30 67.23 116.95
C LEU A 344 -80.49 66.68 117.77
N LEU A 345 -80.86 65.41 117.56
CA LEU A 345 -81.95 64.76 118.30
C LEU A 345 -81.71 64.73 119.83
N ILE A 346 -80.45 64.57 120.27
CA ILE A 346 -80.08 64.62 121.70
C ILE A 346 -80.20 66.05 122.26
N ILE A 347 -79.85 67.08 121.47
CA ILE A 347 -79.99 68.49 121.85
C ILE A 347 -81.47 68.87 121.94
N GLU A 348 -82.28 68.48 120.96
CA GLU A 348 -83.71 68.78 120.90
C GLU A 348 -84.48 68.16 122.09
N ASN A 349 -84.15 66.92 122.47
CA ASN A 349 -84.72 66.25 123.64
C ASN A 349 -84.26 66.86 124.97
N LYS A 350 -83.06 67.47 125.04
CA LYS A 350 -82.62 68.27 126.20
C LYS A 350 -83.35 69.60 126.29
N ALA A 351 -83.66 70.25 125.16
CA ALA A 351 -84.46 71.48 125.15
C ALA A 351 -85.90 71.22 125.65
N LYS A 352 -86.56 70.18 125.11
CA LYS A 352 -87.96 69.84 125.47
C LYS A 352 -88.13 69.49 126.95
N LYS A 353 -87.12 68.94 127.63
CA LYS A 353 -87.17 68.67 129.08
C LYS A 353 -86.92 69.89 129.98
N LYS A 354 -86.48 71.04 129.46
CA LYS A 354 -86.22 72.25 130.27
C LYS A 354 -87.37 73.27 130.27
N ASN A 355 -88.33 73.16 129.35
CA ASN A 355 -89.46 74.10 129.25
C ASN A 355 -90.65 73.82 130.18
N ILE A 356 -90.74 72.65 130.81
CA ILE A 356 -91.86 72.30 131.72
C ILE A 356 -91.70 72.96 133.10
N SER A 357 -90.51 73.47 133.44
CA SER A 357 -90.22 74.10 134.74
C SER A 357 -90.61 75.59 134.83
N ASN A 358 -91.02 76.22 133.73
CA ASN A 358 -91.16 77.68 133.65
C ASN A 358 -92.62 78.18 133.53
N ASP A 359 -93.58 77.31 133.16
CA ASP A 359 -94.99 77.70 133.02
C ASP A 359 -95.67 78.05 134.35
N GLU A 360 -95.17 77.50 135.47
CA GLU A 360 -95.75 77.73 136.80
C GLU A 360 -95.28 79.06 137.42
N GLU A 361 -94.05 79.50 137.13
CA GLU A 361 -93.62 80.88 137.43
C GLU A 361 -94.36 81.91 136.55
N TYR A 362 -94.67 81.57 135.30
CA TYR A 362 -95.41 82.47 134.40
C TYR A 362 -96.85 82.76 134.91
N LYS A 363 -97.50 81.78 135.55
CA LYS A 363 -98.76 81.97 136.26
C LYS A 363 -98.65 82.90 137.47
N ASN A 364 -97.59 82.77 138.27
CA ASN A 364 -97.36 83.64 139.42
C ASN A 364 -97.03 85.08 139.00
N LEU A 365 -96.30 85.26 137.89
CA LEU A 365 -96.07 86.56 137.25
C LEU A 365 -97.37 87.20 136.75
N GLN A 366 -98.35 86.43 136.23
CA GLN A 366 -99.67 86.96 135.87
C GLN A 366 -100.43 87.55 137.08
N CYS A 367 -100.41 86.88 138.23
CA CYS A 367 -101.00 87.40 139.46
C CYS A 367 -100.26 88.63 140.02
N SER A 368 -98.92 88.67 139.89
CA SER A 368 -98.12 89.85 140.26
C SER A 368 -98.44 91.06 139.37
N LEU A 369 -98.62 90.84 138.06
CA LEU A 369 -99.01 91.85 137.09
C LEU A 369 -100.42 92.40 137.37
N ALA A 370 -101.37 91.57 137.80
CA ALA A 370 -102.70 92.01 138.23
C ALA A 370 -102.65 92.95 139.46
N ASN A 371 -101.73 92.70 140.40
CA ASN A 371 -101.49 93.59 141.54
C ASN A 371 -100.81 94.91 141.12
N ALA A 372 -99.93 94.90 140.11
CA ALA A 372 -99.35 96.11 139.54
C ALA A 372 -100.42 96.97 138.83
N ILE A 373 -101.27 96.37 137.99
CA ILE A 373 -102.34 97.08 137.26
C ILE A 373 -103.35 97.75 138.22
N ASN A 374 -103.73 97.08 139.31
CA ASN A 374 -104.61 97.68 140.33
C ASN A 374 -103.94 98.79 141.16
N LYS A 375 -102.60 98.87 141.16
CA LYS A 375 -101.86 99.98 141.78
C LYS A 375 -101.67 101.14 140.81
N ILE A 376 -101.52 100.87 139.51
CA ILE A 376 -101.52 101.87 138.43
C ILE A 376 -102.91 102.54 138.34
N LYS A 377 -104.01 101.79 138.42
CA LYS A 377 -105.39 102.34 138.51
C LYS A 377 -105.70 103.18 139.76
N ARG A 378 -104.76 103.32 140.70
CA ARG A 378 -104.83 104.25 141.85
C ARG A 378 -103.79 105.38 141.75
N LEU A 379 -103.08 105.49 140.63
CA LEU A 379 -102.00 106.44 140.39
C LEU A 379 -102.09 107.09 138.99
N GLU A 380 -102.87 106.53 138.06
CA GLU A 380 -103.66 107.23 137.01
C GLU A 380 -104.84 108.01 137.65
N ASN A 381 -104.53 108.55 138.81
CA ASN A 381 -105.34 109.27 139.77
C ASN A 381 -105.94 110.52 139.12
N GLU A 382 -107.13 110.94 139.56
CA GLU A 382 -107.36 112.19 140.31
C GLU A 382 -106.87 113.56 139.74
N ASN A 383 -106.18 113.63 138.59
CA ASN A 383 -105.84 114.84 137.82
C ASN A 383 -105.24 114.48 136.44
N SER A 384 -105.60 115.14 135.33
CA SER A 384 -106.76 116.02 135.10
C SER A 384 -106.97 116.33 133.62
N ARG A 385 -108.25 116.34 133.20
CA ARG A 385 -108.91 117.32 132.32
C ARG A 385 -108.22 117.85 131.03
N LEU A 386 -108.98 117.72 129.93
CA LEU A 386 -109.01 118.49 128.68
C LEU A 386 -108.08 118.07 127.52
N THR A 387 -108.57 118.38 126.30
CA THR A 387 -108.06 118.10 124.94
C THR A 387 -107.83 116.62 124.59
N SER A 388 -108.42 115.95 123.58
CA SER A 388 -109.22 116.24 122.35
C SER A 388 -108.49 115.89 121.05
N ASP A 389 -108.79 114.69 120.52
CA ASP A 389 -108.70 114.22 119.13
C ASP A 389 -107.34 114.05 118.39
N SER A 390 -107.44 113.22 117.33
CA SER A 390 -106.54 113.04 116.17
C SER A 390 -105.40 112.00 116.19
N SER A 391 -105.73 110.81 115.65
CA SER A 391 -105.10 110.13 114.49
C SER A 391 -103.57 109.95 114.31
N TYR A 392 -103.22 108.69 114.02
CA TYR A 392 -102.25 108.22 113.00
C TYR A 392 -100.72 108.33 113.19
N THR A 393 -100.10 107.16 113.31
CA THR A 393 -98.89 106.65 112.63
C THR A 393 -97.61 107.50 112.47
N GLY A 394 -96.48 106.90 112.86
CA GLY A 394 -95.28 106.88 112.01
C GLY A 394 -93.98 107.29 112.71
N GLU A 395 -93.03 106.36 112.81
CA GLU A 395 -91.65 106.52 112.31
C GLU A 395 -90.83 105.24 112.57
N SER A 396 -90.26 104.68 111.50
CA SER A 396 -89.48 103.42 111.53
C SER A 396 -88.31 103.52 110.55
N GLU A 397 -87.50 104.58 110.67
CA GLU A 397 -86.68 105.05 109.54
C GLU A 397 -85.15 105.00 109.74
N MET A 398 -84.64 104.66 110.94
CA MET A 398 -83.18 104.58 111.15
C MET A 398 -82.54 103.22 110.82
N ILE A 399 -83.25 102.10 110.96
CA ILE A 399 -82.64 100.76 110.76
C ILE A 399 -82.58 100.37 109.27
N ILE A 400 -83.57 100.78 108.47
CA ILE A 400 -83.63 100.46 107.03
C ILE A 400 -82.52 101.17 106.26
N LYS A 401 -82.18 102.41 106.65
CA LYS A 401 -81.17 103.23 105.97
C LYS A 401 -79.77 102.59 105.98
N ALA A 402 -79.32 102.11 107.15
CA ALA A 402 -78.05 101.41 107.29
C ALA A 402 -77.96 100.12 106.45
N PHE A 403 -79.09 99.45 106.17
CA PHE A 403 -79.12 98.29 105.30
C PHE A 403 -79.05 98.68 103.81
N HIS A 404 -79.66 99.80 103.42
CA HIS A 404 -79.59 100.31 102.05
C HIS A 404 -78.20 100.88 101.70
N ASP A 405 -77.56 101.60 102.62
CA ASP A 405 -76.22 102.17 102.40
C ASP A 405 -75.18 101.06 102.15
N LEU A 406 -75.26 99.95 102.89
CA LEU A 406 -74.39 98.78 102.69
C LEU A 406 -74.69 98.04 101.37
N LYS A 407 -75.95 97.98 100.96
CA LYS A 407 -76.39 97.36 99.68
C LYS A 407 -75.88 98.16 98.48
N TYR A 408 -75.98 99.49 98.54
CA TYR A 408 -75.55 100.39 97.47
C TYR A 408 -74.02 100.37 97.27
N ALA A 409 -73.25 100.26 98.36
CA ALA A 409 -71.79 100.13 98.32
C ALA A 409 -71.29 98.83 97.66
N LEU A 410 -72.14 97.80 97.54
CA LEU A 410 -71.79 96.48 97.00
C LEU A 410 -72.40 96.18 95.61
N GLN A 411 -73.16 97.12 95.03
CA GLN A 411 -73.78 97.00 93.69
C GLN A 411 -74.64 95.72 93.48
N LEU A 412 -75.31 95.24 94.53
CA LEU A 412 -76.13 94.03 94.47
C LEU A 412 -77.59 94.34 94.07
N ASP A 413 -78.13 93.53 93.15
CA ASP A 413 -79.47 93.68 92.58
C ASP A 413 -80.59 93.63 93.65
N ASP A 414 -81.67 94.36 93.39
CA ASP A 414 -82.54 94.91 94.43
C ASP A 414 -83.37 93.84 95.18
N ARG A 415 -83.43 92.62 94.63
CA ARG A 415 -84.17 91.47 95.19
C ARG A 415 -83.31 90.49 96.00
N ALA A 416 -81.99 90.71 96.10
CA ALA A 416 -81.10 89.83 96.84
C ALA A 416 -81.43 89.79 98.35
N SER A 417 -81.54 88.60 98.92
CA SER A 417 -81.85 88.41 100.34
C SER A 417 -80.61 88.63 101.24
N PRO A 418 -80.79 88.92 102.55
CA PRO A 418 -79.66 89.09 103.48
C PRO A 418 -78.70 87.89 103.54
N GLN A 419 -79.18 86.69 103.22
CA GLN A 419 -78.36 85.46 103.21
C GLN A 419 -77.52 85.33 101.93
N GLU A 420 -77.93 85.96 100.83
CA GLU A 420 -77.17 86.00 99.57
C GLU A 420 -76.06 87.06 99.61
N VAL A 421 -76.30 88.20 100.26
CA VAL A 421 -75.25 89.21 100.54
C VAL A 421 -74.09 88.58 101.31
N VAL A 422 -74.38 87.76 102.33
CA VAL A 422 -73.33 87.03 103.10
C VAL A 422 -72.60 85.99 102.25
N LYS A 423 -73.30 85.26 101.35
CA LYS A 423 -72.63 84.37 100.38
C LYS A 423 -71.66 85.14 99.48
N TYR A 424 -72.08 86.30 98.96
CA TYR A 424 -71.27 87.12 98.06
C TYR A 424 -69.95 87.55 98.72
N ILE A 425 -70.02 88.03 99.97
CA ILE A 425 -68.85 88.43 100.78
C ILE A 425 -67.89 87.26 101.00
N VAL A 426 -68.40 86.04 101.25
CA VAL A 426 -67.56 84.85 101.45
C VAL A 426 -66.91 84.37 100.14
N SER A 427 -67.56 84.51 98.99
CA SER A 427 -66.95 84.22 97.68
C SER A 427 -65.92 85.26 97.22
N ALA A 428 -66.03 86.52 97.67
CA ALA A 428 -65.15 87.61 97.26
C ALA A 428 -63.73 87.55 97.88
N LEU A 429 -63.52 86.75 98.93
CA LEU A 429 -62.26 86.70 99.69
C LEU A 429 -61.23 85.66 99.19
N ASN A 430 -61.51 84.91 98.12
CA ASN A 430 -60.74 83.71 97.75
C ASN A 430 -60.18 83.70 96.30
N ASN A 431 -60.15 84.84 95.58
CA ASN A 431 -59.60 84.91 94.22
C ASN A 431 -58.71 86.15 93.98
N GLN A 432 -57.40 85.92 93.82
CA GLN A 432 -56.54 86.72 92.94
C GLN A 432 -56.47 85.93 91.61
N LYS A 433 -56.88 86.48 90.46
CA LYS A 433 -56.15 87.42 89.60
C LYS A 433 -54.81 86.85 89.09
N ASP A 434 -54.71 86.37 87.85
CA ASP A 434 -54.68 87.09 86.53
C ASP A 434 -53.20 87.27 86.09
N SER A 435 -52.77 87.15 84.82
CA SER A 435 -53.38 86.78 83.51
C SER A 435 -52.19 86.36 82.56
N THR A 436 -52.24 86.04 81.26
CA THR A 436 -53.16 86.27 80.11
C THR A 436 -53.10 85.11 79.07
N ASP A 437 -54.11 85.04 78.19
CA ASP A 437 -54.11 84.88 76.71
C ASP A 437 -52.91 84.20 75.98
N PHE A 438 -53.12 83.34 74.96
CA PHE A 438 -53.71 83.73 73.66
C PHE A 438 -54.34 82.56 72.84
N ILE A 439 -55.59 82.79 72.37
CA ILE A 439 -56.24 82.34 71.10
C ILE A 439 -56.34 80.83 70.70
N MET A 440 -57.60 80.38 70.53
CA MET A 440 -58.27 79.63 69.42
C MET A 440 -57.41 78.86 68.36
N ASN A 441 -57.86 77.77 67.71
CA ASN A 441 -59.23 77.37 67.35
C ASN A 441 -59.34 75.87 66.94
N ASP A 442 -60.59 75.40 66.84
CA ASP A 442 -61.09 74.03 66.59
C ASP A 442 -60.56 73.17 65.39
N ASN A 443 -60.85 71.86 65.54
CA ASN A 443 -61.22 70.83 64.53
C ASN A 443 -60.18 70.08 63.66
N GLU A 444 -60.04 68.80 64.02
CA GLU A 444 -60.08 67.57 63.21
C GLU A 444 -59.50 67.47 61.77
N SER A 445 -58.75 66.37 61.59
CA SER A 445 -58.81 65.38 60.49
C SER A 445 -57.55 65.16 59.62
N VAL A 446 -56.96 63.98 59.81
CA VAL A 446 -56.51 62.98 58.79
C VAL A 446 -56.14 63.50 57.38
N SER A 447 -54.89 63.22 56.92
CA SER A 447 -54.59 62.37 55.73
C SER A 447 -53.18 62.57 55.11
N ARG A 448 -52.41 61.46 55.02
CA ARG A 448 -51.56 60.99 53.90
C ARG A 448 -50.57 61.91 53.12
N CYS A 449 -49.38 61.33 52.88
CA CYS A 449 -48.61 61.34 51.60
C CYS A 449 -47.91 62.66 51.15
N SER A 450 -46.84 62.64 50.34
CA SER A 450 -45.92 61.56 49.91
C SER A 450 -44.67 62.12 49.19
N SER A 451 -43.62 61.28 49.06
CA SER A 451 -42.70 61.13 47.89
C SER A 451 -41.94 62.33 47.28
N PHE A 452 -40.64 62.15 46.95
CA PHE A 452 -40.17 62.14 45.55
C PHE A 452 -38.66 61.78 45.39
N THR A 453 -38.30 61.15 44.25
CA THR A 453 -36.94 61.03 43.62
C THR A 453 -35.81 60.34 44.42
N SER A 454 -34.80 59.67 43.84
CA SER A 454 -34.46 59.32 42.42
C SER A 454 -33.49 58.10 42.37
N ALA A 455 -33.30 57.49 41.19
CA ALA A 455 -32.25 56.51 40.88
C ALA A 455 -31.04 57.20 40.16
N PRO A 456 -30.00 56.53 39.58
CA PRO A 456 -29.65 55.10 39.50
C PRO A 456 -28.13 54.72 39.67
N VAL A 457 -27.76 53.43 39.46
CA VAL A 457 -26.37 52.88 39.27
C VAL A 457 -25.52 52.88 40.59
N SER A 458 -24.55 51.99 40.90
CA SER A 458 -23.57 51.24 40.10
C SER A 458 -23.08 49.87 40.63
N TYR A 459 -22.30 49.18 39.78
CA TYR A 459 -21.83 47.79 39.82
C TYR A 459 -20.82 47.38 40.91
N GLU A 460 -20.99 46.14 41.41
CA GLU A 460 -19.96 45.15 41.79
C GLU A 460 -20.60 43.73 41.65
N LYS A 461 -19.95 42.62 41.30
CA LYS A 461 -18.59 42.31 40.78
C LYS A 461 -18.56 40.84 40.23
N TYR A 462 -17.47 40.45 39.55
CA TYR A 462 -17.02 39.07 39.23
C TYR A 462 -17.61 38.25 38.05
N CYS A 463 -16.73 37.36 37.56
CA CYS A 463 -16.91 36.19 36.67
C CYS A 463 -17.32 36.43 35.20
N GLY A 464 -16.34 36.86 34.40
CA GLY A 464 -16.35 36.81 32.93
C GLY A 464 -15.22 35.96 32.34
N ASN A 465 -15.04 34.71 32.79
CA ASN A 465 -14.05 33.77 32.25
C ASN A 465 -14.74 32.63 31.49
N ALA A 466 -15.02 32.84 30.20
CA ALA A 466 -15.51 31.80 29.28
C ALA A 466 -15.22 32.16 27.81
N LEU A 467 -15.58 33.38 27.41
CA LEU A 467 -15.49 33.85 26.02
C LEU A 467 -14.06 34.04 25.49
N GLN A 468 -13.03 34.15 26.34
CA GLN A 468 -11.64 34.28 25.88
C GLN A 468 -11.05 32.92 25.48
N GLU A 469 -11.32 31.84 26.23
CA GLU A 469 -10.80 30.51 25.91
C GLU A 469 -11.42 29.95 24.62
N GLU A 470 -12.68 30.29 24.33
CA GLU A 470 -13.37 29.91 23.10
C GLU A 470 -12.81 30.63 21.86
N ILE A 471 -12.42 31.91 21.99
CA ILE A 471 -11.72 32.67 20.93
C ILE A 471 -10.30 32.12 20.73
N ASP A 472 -9.56 31.88 21.81
CA ASP A 472 -8.19 31.37 21.76
C ASP A 472 -8.12 29.90 21.29
N ALA A 473 -9.23 29.16 21.35
CA ALA A 473 -9.38 27.83 20.73
C ALA A 473 -9.58 27.94 19.22
N LEU A 474 -10.55 28.74 18.77
CA LEU A 474 -10.86 28.93 17.35
C LEU A 474 -9.67 29.51 16.56
N GLN A 475 -8.89 30.41 17.16
CA GLN A 475 -7.65 30.93 16.52
C GLN A 475 -6.58 29.84 16.32
N ARG A 476 -6.49 28.84 17.21
CA ARG A 476 -5.55 27.71 17.05
C ARG A 476 -6.02 26.70 15.99
N GLU A 477 -7.33 26.48 15.86
CA GLU A 477 -7.89 25.60 14.84
C GLU A 477 -7.69 26.15 13.42
N VAL A 478 -7.90 27.46 13.22
CA VAL A 478 -7.66 28.15 11.94
C VAL A 478 -6.17 28.13 11.53
N ILE A 479 -5.24 28.19 12.50
CA ILE A 479 -3.80 28.11 12.21
C ILE A 479 -3.39 26.70 11.76
N ASN A 480 -3.95 25.64 12.37
CA ASN A 480 -3.67 24.26 11.96
C ASN A 480 -4.22 23.96 10.55
N LEU A 481 -5.42 24.43 10.20
CA LEU A 481 -6.03 24.17 8.89
C LEU A 481 -5.21 24.76 7.72
N ASN A 482 -4.52 25.88 7.91
CA ASN A 482 -3.58 26.42 6.92
C ASN A 482 -2.29 25.59 6.77
N GLY A 483 -1.97 24.71 7.71
CA GLY A 483 -0.77 23.87 7.69
C GLY A 483 -0.89 22.63 6.77
N GLU A 484 -2.08 22.05 6.64
CA GLU A 484 -2.26 20.77 5.92
C GLU A 484 -2.49 20.94 4.42
N VAL A 485 -3.05 22.08 3.97
CA VAL A 485 -3.30 22.36 2.54
C VAL A 485 -2.02 22.34 1.70
N ILE A 486 -0.86 22.63 2.30
CA ILE A 486 0.45 22.66 1.63
C ILE A 486 1.02 21.24 1.36
N LYS A 487 0.47 20.18 1.98
CA LYS A 487 0.97 18.80 1.80
C LYS A 487 0.45 18.06 0.56
N TYR A 488 -0.51 18.64 -0.18
CA TYR A 488 -1.15 18.00 -1.34
C TYR A 488 -0.93 18.74 -2.67
N SER A 489 0.12 19.58 -2.76
CA SER A 489 0.43 20.38 -3.96
C SER A 489 1.86 20.20 -4.49
N LYS A 490 2.40 18.96 -4.45
CA LYS A 490 3.64 18.53 -5.11
C LYS A 490 3.52 17.09 -5.59
#